data_AF-A0A2E6Q3L2-F1
#
_entry.id   AF-A0A2E6Q3L2-F1
#
_cell.length_a   1.000
_cell.length_b   1.000
_cell.length_c   1.000
_cell.angle_alpha   90.00
_cell.angle_beta   90.00
_cell.angle_gamma   90.00
#
_symmetry.space_group_name_H-M   'P 1'
#
loop_
_entity.id
_entity.type
_entity.pdbx_description
1 polymer ?
#
loop_
_entity_poly.entity_id
_entity_poly.type
_entity_poly.pdbx_seq_one_letter_code
_entity_poly.pdbx_strand_id
1 'polypeptide(L)'
;MIAVLAWTGAAIFFAAAAQPRILETPEEVPEIQIVGQLPVYCGPHASIAAILRGAGGQMKVSDGATINGTRLELYRGQAPANQGLWTVVMSWPDGGACILATGDSWANRTVPPTPENSH
;
A
#
# COMPACT_ATOMS: atom_id res chain seq x y z
N MET A 1 -69.60 35.67 -34.68
CA MET A 1 -69.59 34.92 -35.96
C MET A 1 -68.51 33.84 -35.85
N ILE A 2 -68.92 32.56 -35.89
CA ILE A 2 -68.29 31.35 -36.49
C ILE A 2 -66.77 31.17 -36.22
N ALA A 3 -66.23 30.06 -35.71
CA ALA A 3 -66.54 28.66 -35.98
C ALA A 3 -66.03 27.74 -34.86
N VAL A 4 -66.77 26.66 -34.64
CA VAL A 4 -66.32 25.42 -34.01
C VAL A 4 -65.45 24.65 -35.02
N LEU A 5 -64.29 24.16 -34.61
CA LEU A 5 -63.67 22.99 -35.23
C LEU A 5 -63.15 22.05 -34.14
N ALA A 6 -63.83 20.91 -34.04
CA ALA A 6 -63.44 19.75 -33.29
C ALA A 6 -62.19 19.13 -33.92
N TRP A 7 -61.25 18.66 -33.08
CA TRP A 7 -60.21 17.74 -33.54
C TRP A 7 -60.16 16.53 -32.61
N THR A 8 -60.47 15.40 -33.22
CA THR A 8 -60.56 14.06 -32.68
C THR A 8 -59.18 13.42 -32.55
N GLY A 9 -58.94 12.77 -31.42
CA GLY A 9 -58.36 11.43 -31.33
C GLY A 9 -56.92 11.21 -31.80
N ALA A 10 -56.03 10.92 -30.83
CA ALA A 10 -55.03 9.86 -30.95
C ALA A 10 -54.48 9.54 -29.55
N ALA A 11 -55.12 8.59 -28.85
CA ALA A 11 -54.50 7.95 -27.70
C ALA A 11 -53.47 6.94 -28.22
N ILE A 12 -52.21 7.35 -28.29
CA ILE A 12 -51.08 6.46 -28.59
C ILE A 12 -50.81 5.65 -27.33
N PHE A 13 -51.31 4.42 -27.29
CA PHE A 13 -50.89 3.44 -26.29
C PHE A 13 -49.48 2.96 -26.65
N PHE A 14 -48.49 3.46 -25.91
CA PHE A 14 -47.15 2.89 -25.91
C PHE A 14 -47.21 1.51 -25.24
N ALA A 15 -47.13 0.46 -26.05
CA ALA A 15 -46.87 -0.88 -25.55
C ALA A 15 -45.50 -0.89 -24.88
N ALA A 16 -45.45 -1.37 -23.63
CA ALA A 16 -44.24 -1.48 -22.83
C ALA A 16 -43.24 -2.43 -23.51
N ALA A 17 -42.20 -1.87 -24.12
CA ALA A 17 -41.00 -2.61 -24.48
C ALA A 17 -40.28 -2.99 -23.18
N ALA A 18 -40.31 -4.27 -22.82
CA ALA A 18 -39.45 -4.82 -21.78
C ALA A 18 -37.99 -4.69 -22.24
N GLN A 19 -37.28 -3.70 -21.71
CA GLN A 19 -35.86 -3.52 -21.97
C GLN A 19 -35.09 -4.67 -21.27
N PRO A 20 -34.25 -5.44 -21.98
CA PRO A 20 -33.37 -6.40 -21.31
C PRO A 20 -32.40 -5.61 -20.41
N ARG A 21 -32.34 -6.01 -19.13
CA ARG A 21 -31.45 -5.42 -18.15
C ARG A 21 -30.01 -5.50 -18.64
N ILE A 22 -29.34 -4.37 -18.54
CA ILE A 22 -27.90 -4.19 -18.70
C ILE A 22 -27.20 -5.21 -17.79
N LEU A 23 -26.44 -6.14 -18.37
CA LEU A 23 -25.41 -6.89 -17.65
C LEU A 23 -24.27 -5.90 -17.41
N GLU A 24 -24.35 -5.16 -16.32
CA GLU A 24 -23.23 -4.40 -15.79
C GLU A 24 -22.14 -5.42 -15.43
N THR A 25 -20.99 -5.34 -16.09
CA THR A 25 -19.76 -6.00 -15.68
C THR A 25 -18.94 -4.98 -14.89
N PRO A 26 -19.00 -4.97 -13.55
CA PRO A 26 -17.89 -4.46 -12.74
C PRO A 26 -17.02 -5.68 -12.43
N GLU A 27 -15.73 -5.71 -12.72
CA GLU A 27 -14.76 -4.83 -12.08
C GLU A 27 -13.48 -4.90 -12.91
N GLU A 28 -13.20 -3.84 -13.68
CA GLU A 28 -11.86 -3.60 -14.16
C GLU A 28 -11.05 -3.15 -12.93
N VAL A 29 -10.33 -4.08 -12.33
CA VAL A 29 -9.41 -3.80 -11.21
C VAL A 29 -8.32 -2.87 -11.76
N PRO A 30 -8.24 -1.59 -11.32
CA PRO A 30 -7.19 -0.71 -11.81
C PRO A 30 -5.82 -1.25 -11.40
N GLU A 31 -4.94 -1.25 -12.39
CA GLU A 31 -3.53 -1.65 -12.36
C GLU A 31 -2.78 -1.01 -11.17
N ILE A 32 -2.12 -1.82 -10.33
CA ILE A 32 -1.25 -1.29 -9.25
C ILE A 32 0.01 -0.71 -9.88
N GLN A 33 -0.06 0.55 -10.28
CA GLN A 33 1.09 1.35 -10.68
C GLN A 33 1.73 1.92 -9.41
N ILE A 34 2.72 1.22 -8.83
CA ILE A 34 3.58 1.81 -7.80
C ILE A 34 4.55 2.76 -8.50
N VAL A 35 4.09 3.98 -8.80
CA VAL A 35 4.95 5.03 -9.36
C VAL A 35 5.50 5.87 -8.22
N GLY A 36 6.74 5.57 -7.86
CA GLY A 36 7.48 6.23 -6.80
C GLY A 36 8.70 5.39 -6.42
N GLN A 37 9.58 5.12 -7.38
CA GLN A 37 10.86 4.48 -7.09
C GLN A 37 11.66 5.47 -6.24
N LEU A 38 11.51 5.40 -4.91
CA LEU A 38 12.47 6.01 -3.99
C LEU A 38 13.85 5.51 -4.42
N PRO A 39 14.89 6.37 -4.44
CA PRO A 39 16.21 5.92 -4.82
C PRO A 39 16.62 4.80 -3.88
N VAL A 40 16.63 3.58 -4.41
CA VAL A 40 17.08 2.40 -3.68
C VAL A 40 18.60 2.54 -3.58
N TYR A 41 19.08 2.98 -2.43
CA TYR A 41 20.51 3.07 -2.17
C TYR A 41 21.04 1.67 -1.86
N CYS A 42 21.87 1.15 -2.76
CA CYS A 42 22.44 -0.19 -2.67
C CYS A 42 23.96 -0.13 -2.57
N GLY A 43 24.56 -1.12 -1.91
CA GLY A 43 26.00 -1.27 -1.80
C GLY A 43 26.39 -2.43 -0.90
N PRO A 44 27.67 -2.53 -0.49
CA PRO A 44 28.09 -3.50 0.50
C PRO A 44 27.31 -3.31 1.80
N HIS A 45 26.84 -4.41 2.40
CA HIS A 45 26.08 -4.40 3.65
C HIS A 45 26.81 -3.66 4.76
N ALA A 46 28.12 -3.88 4.89
CA ALA A 46 28.95 -3.18 5.87
C ALA A 46 28.92 -1.65 5.69
N SER A 47 28.92 -1.16 4.45
CA SER A 47 28.86 0.27 4.15
C SER A 47 27.49 0.85 4.48
N ILE A 48 26.41 0.14 4.13
CA ILE A 48 25.03 0.54 4.48
C ILE A 48 24.87 0.62 6.02
N ALA A 49 25.31 -0.41 6.73
CA ALA A 49 25.25 -0.45 8.19
C ALA A 49 26.09 0.67 8.84
N ALA A 50 27.26 0.99 8.27
CA ALA A 50 28.09 2.09 8.74
C ALA A 50 27.43 3.47 8.53
N ILE A 51 26.79 3.69 7.37
CA ILE A 51 26.05 4.93 7.08
C ILE A 51 24.88 5.10 8.05
N LEU A 52 24.08 4.06 8.25
CA LEU A 52 22.93 4.10 9.15
C LEU A 52 23.35 4.35 10.60
N ARG A 53 24.45 3.73 11.05
CA ARG A 53 24.97 3.95 12.41
C ARG A 53 25.60 5.33 12.58
N GLY A 54 26.39 5.77 11.62
CA GLY A 54 27.13 7.04 11.68
C GLY A 54 26.23 8.25 11.44
N ALA A 55 25.71 8.39 10.23
CA ALA A 55 24.93 9.55 9.82
C ALA A 55 23.52 9.57 10.44
N GLY A 56 22.91 8.39 10.59
CA GLY A 56 21.54 8.26 11.08
C GLY A 56 21.40 7.97 12.57
N GLY A 57 22.49 7.62 13.28
CA GLY A 57 22.41 7.12 14.65
C GLY A 57 21.44 5.92 14.80
N GLN A 58 21.22 5.18 13.72
CA GLN A 58 20.30 4.07 13.66
C GLN A 58 21.01 2.75 13.96
N MET A 59 20.38 1.92 14.78
CA MET A 59 20.87 0.60 15.14
C MET A 59 19.89 -0.46 14.68
N LYS A 60 20.39 -1.62 14.26
CA LYS A 60 19.55 -2.76 13.91
C LYS A 60 18.80 -3.24 15.16
N VAL A 61 17.48 -3.29 15.08
CA VAL A 61 16.60 -3.72 16.18
C VAL A 61 15.89 -5.04 15.91
N SER A 62 15.83 -5.46 14.65
CA SER A 62 15.24 -6.74 14.26
C SER A 62 15.82 -7.20 12.92
N ASP A 63 15.81 -8.51 12.69
CA ASP A 63 16.02 -9.10 11.39
C ASP A 63 15.21 -10.39 11.22
N GLY A 64 14.84 -10.68 9.97
CA GLY A 64 14.17 -11.91 9.59
C GLY A 64 14.82 -12.50 8.34
N ALA A 65 14.94 -13.82 8.31
CA ALA A 65 15.31 -14.52 7.10
C ALA A 65 14.12 -14.55 6.13
N THR A 66 14.40 -14.36 4.84
CA THR A 66 13.44 -14.52 3.76
C THR A 66 13.88 -15.68 2.86
N ILE A 67 13.45 -15.71 1.60
CA ILE A 67 13.81 -16.77 0.67
C ILE A 67 15.29 -16.67 0.25
N ASN A 68 15.93 -17.82 0.02
CA ASN A 68 17.30 -17.94 -0.51
C ASN A 68 18.39 -17.29 0.35
N GLY A 69 18.23 -17.27 1.67
CA GLY A 69 19.23 -16.73 2.59
C GLY A 69 19.31 -15.20 2.63
N THR A 70 18.45 -14.52 1.87
CA THR A 70 18.23 -13.09 1.96
C THR A 70 17.68 -12.75 3.35
N ARG A 71 18.04 -11.57 3.88
CA ARG A 71 17.56 -11.06 5.16
C ARG A 71 16.85 -9.74 4.97
N LEU A 72 15.76 -9.55 5.72
CA LEU A 72 15.14 -8.25 5.93
C LEU A 72 15.55 -7.74 7.31
N GLU A 73 16.09 -6.53 7.38
CA GLU A 73 16.61 -5.91 8.58
C GLU A 73 15.85 -4.61 8.88
N LEU A 74 15.52 -4.39 10.15
CA LEU A 74 14.92 -3.15 10.63
C LEU A 74 15.93 -2.39 11.49
N TYR A 75 16.21 -1.16 11.10
CA TYR A 75 17.02 -0.20 11.83
C TYR A 75 16.11 0.87 12.45
N ARG A 76 16.47 1.33 13.65
CA ARG A 76 15.77 2.43 14.34
C ARG A 76 16.75 3.43 14.93
N GLY A 77 16.39 4.71 14.83
CA GLY A 77 17.11 5.79 15.51
C GLY A 77 17.10 5.63 17.02
N GLN A 78 18.27 5.68 17.64
CA GLN A 78 18.44 5.52 19.09
C GLN A 78 18.54 6.86 19.83
N ALA A 79 19.03 7.90 19.16
CA ALA A 79 19.17 9.22 19.75
C ALA A 79 17.80 9.93 19.87
N PRO A 80 17.58 10.80 20.87
CA PRO A 80 16.35 11.57 21.00
C PRO A 80 15.96 12.35 19.74
N ALA A 81 16.95 12.95 19.06
CA ALA A 81 16.74 13.69 17.81
C ALA A 81 16.26 12.81 16.64
N ASN A 82 16.49 11.50 16.72
CA ASN A 82 16.16 10.52 15.68
C ASN A 82 15.11 9.53 16.18
N GLN A 83 14.46 9.82 17.31
CA GLN A 83 13.51 8.93 17.95
C GLN A 83 12.28 8.79 17.05
N GLY A 84 12.02 7.57 16.59
CA GLY A 84 10.94 7.29 15.63
C GLY A 84 11.40 7.12 14.19
N LEU A 85 12.64 7.50 13.83
CA LEU A 85 13.22 7.16 12.54
C LEU A 85 13.40 5.65 12.42
N TRP A 86 13.08 5.14 11.24
CA TRP A 86 13.24 3.74 10.91
C TRP A 86 13.73 3.56 9.48
N THR A 87 14.44 2.46 9.25
CA THR A 87 14.92 2.10 7.92
C THR A 87 14.84 0.58 7.75
N VAL A 88 14.26 0.15 6.62
CA VAL A 88 14.20 -1.25 6.21
C VAL A 88 15.29 -1.52 5.18
N VAL A 89 16.09 -2.53 5.44
CA VAL A 89 17.19 -2.96 4.57
C VAL A 89 16.96 -4.41 4.15
N MET A 90 17.21 -4.71 2.88
CA MET A 90 17.36 -6.09 2.41
C MET A 90 18.84 -6.38 2.21
N SER A 91 19.32 -7.53 2.69
CA SER A 91 20.70 -7.98 2.50
C SER A 91 20.75 -9.40 1.95
N TRP A 92 21.79 -9.68 1.16
CA TRP A 92 21.98 -10.95 0.47
C TRP A 92 23.21 -11.70 1.01
N PRO A 93 23.26 -13.03 0.84
CA PRO A 93 24.41 -13.85 1.29
C PRO A 93 25.75 -13.47 0.65
N ASP A 94 25.74 -12.80 -0.51
CA ASP A 94 26.93 -12.31 -1.20
C ASP A 94 27.53 -11.04 -0.56
N GLY A 95 26.89 -10.52 0.48
CA GLY A 95 27.31 -9.32 1.21
C GLY A 95 26.74 -8.01 0.66
N GLY A 96 25.89 -8.04 -0.35
CA GLY A 96 25.15 -6.87 -0.82
C GLY A 96 24.01 -6.47 0.11
N ALA A 97 23.61 -5.20 0.08
CA ALA A 97 22.39 -4.72 0.73
C ALA A 97 21.80 -3.48 0.06
N CYS A 98 20.49 -3.29 0.20
CA CYS A 98 19.75 -2.13 -0.30
C CYS A 98 18.82 -1.57 0.76
N ILE A 99 18.76 -0.25 0.87
CA ILE A 99 17.71 0.45 1.63
C ILE A 99 16.42 0.40 0.81
N LEU A 100 15.40 -0.27 1.35
CA LEU A 100 14.11 -0.41 0.69
C LEU A 100 13.16 0.75 1.03
N ALA A 101 13.20 1.18 2.30
CA ALA A 101 12.30 2.20 2.81
C ALA A 101 12.94 2.88 4.03
N THR A 102 12.64 4.16 4.18
CA THR A 102 12.96 4.94 5.37
C THR A 102 11.75 5.79 5.72
N GLY A 103 11.60 6.09 7.00
CA GLY A 103 10.53 6.97 7.45
C GLY A 103 10.71 7.38 8.90
N ASP A 104 9.68 8.01 9.43
CA ASP A 104 9.58 8.42 10.82
C ASP A 104 8.39 7.74 11.51
N SER A 105 8.16 8.11 12.77
CA SER A 105 6.95 7.77 13.51
C SER A 105 6.65 6.27 13.61
N TRP A 106 7.68 5.40 13.70
CA TRP A 106 7.47 3.96 13.86
C TRP A 106 6.71 3.64 15.15
N ALA A 107 5.41 3.34 15.01
CA ALA A 107 4.54 3.03 16.12
C ALA A 107 4.67 1.55 16.51
N ASN A 108 4.85 1.28 17.81
CA ASN A 108 4.61 -0.05 18.33
C ASN A 108 3.09 -0.28 18.29
N ARG A 109 2.63 -1.24 17.50
CA ARG A 109 1.25 -1.70 17.61
C ARG A 109 1.11 -2.41 18.95
N THR A 110 0.25 -1.89 19.83
CA THR A 110 -0.20 -2.64 21.00
C THR A 110 -1.03 -3.82 20.50
N VAL A 111 -0.48 -5.03 20.58
CA VAL A 111 -1.24 -6.25 20.31
C VAL A 111 -2.18 -6.45 21.51
N PRO A 112 -3.52 -6.50 21.32
CA PRO A 112 -4.42 -6.84 22.41
C PRO A 112 -4.03 -8.21 22.99
N PRO A 113 -4.09 -8.40 24.31
CA PRO A 113 -3.80 -9.70 24.89
C PRO A 113 -4.74 -10.76 24.28
N THR A 114 -4.18 -11.86 23.78
CA THR A 114 -4.95 -13.00 23.30
C THR A 114 -5.82 -13.51 24.45
N PRO A 115 -7.14 -13.71 24.28
CA PRO A 115 -7.95 -14.30 25.34
C PRO A 115 -7.40 -15.69 25.67
N GLU A 116 -6.99 -15.87 26.91
CA GLU A 116 -6.21 -17.03 27.37
C GLU A 116 -6.95 -18.37 27.29
N ASN A 117 -8.26 -18.41 27.00
CA ASN A 117 -9.07 -19.63 27.08
C ASN A 117 -10.16 -19.70 25.99
N SER A 118 -9.79 -20.16 24.80
CA SER A 118 -10.76 -20.66 23.80
C SER A 118 -10.37 -22.08 23.40
N HIS A 119 -10.57 -23.01 24.34
CA HIS A 119 -10.55 -24.45 24.13
C HIS A 119 -11.85 -25.04 24.68
#